data_AF-A0A182FCK7-F1
#
_entry.id   AF-A0A182FCK7-F1
#
_cell.length_a   1.000
_cell.length_b   1.000
_cell.length_c   1.000
_cell.angle_alpha   90.00
_cell.angle_beta   90.00
_cell.angle_gamma   90.00
#
_symmetry.space_group_name_H-M   'P 1'
#
loop_
_entity.id
_entity.type
_entity.pdbx_description
1 polymer ?
#
loop_
_entity_poly.entity_id
_entity_poly.type
_entity_poly.pdbx_seq_one_letter_code
_entity_poly.pdbx_strand_id
1 'polypeptide(L)'
;MYRSSLPRSITAKLDGVKTYMRMRRVPNHLQVKVIKWFDYLWLTQKCSDEERAVSCLPDKLKAEIAINVHLDTLKRVEIFQNTEAGFLCELVLKLRPVLFSPGDFICRKGEVGKEMYIVNRGRLQVVADNGKTVMASLKAGSYFGEISILNMGTAGKAL
;
A
#
# COMPACT_ATOMS: atom_id res chain seq x y z
N MET A 1 2.75 -19.35 16.91
CA MET A 1 4.07 -20.01 16.97
C MET A 1 5.15 -19.18 16.24
N TYR A 2 5.20 -17.84 16.44
CA TYR A 2 6.11 -16.91 15.73
C TYR A 2 6.77 -15.85 16.66
N ARG A 3 6.67 -16.01 17.98
CA ARG A 3 7.20 -15.02 18.94
C ARG A 3 8.73 -15.02 19.08
N SER A 4 9.41 -16.06 18.62
CA SER A 4 10.83 -16.30 18.88
C SER A 4 11.80 -15.58 17.93
N SER A 5 11.32 -14.80 16.96
CA SER A 5 12.16 -14.17 15.92
C SER A 5 11.75 -12.74 15.55
N LEU A 6 11.18 -11.99 16.51
CA LEU A 6 10.93 -10.55 16.35
C LEU A 6 12.13 -9.74 16.88
N PRO A 7 12.66 -8.73 16.15
CA PRO A 7 13.68 -7.85 16.68
C PRO A 7 13.19 -7.13 17.93
N ARG A 8 14.13 -6.86 18.83
CA ARG A 8 13.84 -6.18 20.10
C ARG A 8 13.08 -4.86 19.92
N SER A 9 13.36 -4.10 18.86
CA SER A 9 12.69 -2.82 18.56
C SER A 9 11.21 -2.98 18.21
N ILE A 10 10.82 -4.04 17.50
CA ILE A 10 9.43 -4.30 17.12
C ILE A 10 8.66 -4.92 18.27
N THR A 11 9.30 -5.81 19.04
CA THR A 11 8.73 -6.39 20.25
C THR A 11 8.35 -5.29 21.25
N ALA A 12 9.24 -4.32 21.49
CA ALA A 12 8.96 -3.19 22.37
C ALA A 12 7.76 -2.34 21.90
N LYS A 13 7.67 -2.02 20.60
CA LYS A 13 6.52 -1.30 20.04
C LYS A 13 5.23 -2.09 20.20
N LEU A 14 5.25 -3.38 19.88
CA LEU A 14 4.08 -4.26 19.98
C LEU A 14 3.59 -4.39 21.43
N ASP A 15 4.49 -4.47 22.41
CA ASP A 15 4.12 -4.57 23.82
C ASP A 15 3.52 -3.27 24.36
N GLY A 16 3.99 -2.11 23.89
CA GLY A 16 3.34 -0.83 24.14
C GLY A 16 1.90 -0.80 23.61
N VAL A 17 1.70 -1.23 22.37
CA VAL A 17 0.35 -1.28 21.74
C VAL A 17 -0.58 -2.26 22.47
N LYS A 18 -0.09 -3.45 22.85
CA LYS A 18 -0.88 -4.42 23.65
C LYS A 18 -1.30 -3.84 25.00
N THR A 19 -0.41 -3.10 25.66
CA THR A 19 -0.70 -2.47 26.94
C THR A 19 -1.80 -1.42 26.77
N TYR A 20 -1.69 -0.57 25.76
CA TYR A 20 -2.71 0.41 25.41
C TYR A 20 -4.08 -0.23 25.13
N MET A 21 -4.12 -1.29 24.31
CA MET A 21 -5.37 -2.01 23.98
C MET A 21 -6.04 -2.60 25.21
N ARG A 22 -5.25 -3.14 26.16
CA ARG A 22 -5.75 -3.67 27.44
C ARG A 22 -6.36 -2.57 28.30
N MET A 23 -5.65 -1.44 28.44
CA MET A 23 -6.12 -0.29 29.22
C MET A 23 -7.43 0.29 28.67
N ARG A 24 -7.57 0.35 27.34
CA ARG A 24 -8.76 0.87 26.67
C ARG A 24 -9.85 -0.17 26.44
N ARG A 25 -9.68 -1.42 26.92
CA ARG A 25 -10.63 -2.53 26.73
C ARG A 25 -11.03 -2.73 25.26
N VAL A 26 -10.07 -2.63 24.35
CA VAL A 26 -10.30 -2.82 22.92
C VAL A 26 -10.83 -4.24 22.67
N PRO A 27 -11.87 -4.43 21.85
CA PRO A 27 -12.41 -5.77 21.55
C PRO A 27 -11.35 -6.75 21.03
N ASN A 28 -11.46 -8.03 21.43
CA ASN A 28 -10.49 -9.07 21.10
C ASN A 28 -10.25 -9.22 19.58
N HIS A 29 -11.29 -9.08 18.76
CA HIS A 29 -11.14 -9.20 17.30
C HIS A 29 -10.22 -8.10 16.72
N LEU A 30 -10.27 -6.87 17.25
CA LEU A 30 -9.36 -5.80 16.87
C LEU A 30 -7.95 -6.05 17.41
N GLN A 31 -7.81 -6.56 18.64
CA GLN A 31 -6.49 -6.90 19.19
C GLN A 31 -5.79 -7.97 18.33
N VAL A 32 -6.50 -9.01 17.92
CA VAL A 32 -5.99 -10.05 17.02
C VAL A 32 -5.59 -9.46 15.68
N LYS A 33 -6.41 -8.55 15.12
CA LYS A 33 -6.10 -7.86 13.85
C LYS A 33 -4.81 -7.05 13.96
N VAL A 34 -4.63 -6.29 15.05
CA VAL A 34 -3.41 -5.50 15.30
C VAL A 34 -2.19 -6.40 15.45
N ILE A 35 -2.27 -7.50 16.20
CA ILE A 35 -1.14 -8.42 16.35
C ILE A 35 -0.75 -9.03 14.99
N LYS A 36 -1.73 -9.48 14.20
CA LYS A 36 -1.49 -10.00 12.85
C LYS A 36 -0.86 -8.95 11.93
N TRP A 37 -1.27 -7.69 12.04
CA TRP A 37 -0.66 -6.58 11.31
C TRP A 37 0.82 -6.45 11.63
N PHE A 38 1.21 -6.51 12.91
CA PHE A 38 2.63 -6.46 13.31
C PHE A 38 3.43 -7.67 12.81
N ASP A 39 2.85 -8.87 12.87
CA ASP A 39 3.47 -10.08 12.32
C ASP A 39 3.68 -9.95 10.80
N TYR A 40 2.69 -9.41 10.09
CA TYR A 40 2.77 -9.20 8.64
C TYR A 40 3.75 -8.09 8.27
N LEU A 41 3.72 -6.95 8.97
CA LEU A 41 4.67 -5.85 8.78
C LEU A 41 6.12 -6.33 8.94
N TRP A 42 6.36 -7.20 9.92
CA TRP A 42 7.66 -7.83 10.13
C TRP A 42 8.05 -8.76 8.98
N LEU A 43 7.18 -9.68 8.57
CA LEU A 43 7.45 -10.58 7.44
C LEU A 43 7.71 -9.81 6.13
N THR A 44 7.18 -8.60 6.01
CA THR A 44 7.21 -7.80 4.79
C THR A 44 8.20 -6.63 4.86
N GLN A 45 9.13 -6.65 5.83
CA GLN A 45 10.02 -5.57 6.31
C GLN A 45 10.80 -4.68 5.31
N LYS A 46 10.63 -4.81 4.00
CA LYS A 46 11.33 -4.02 2.98
C LYS A 46 11.06 -2.50 3.07
N CYS A 47 9.84 -2.08 3.35
CA CYS A 47 9.47 -0.66 3.22
C CYS A 47 10.08 0.24 4.32
N SER A 48 10.22 -0.26 5.55
CA SER A 48 10.77 0.52 6.66
C SER A 48 12.30 0.60 6.65
N ASP A 49 12.96 -0.36 6.01
CA ASP A 49 14.41 -0.32 5.81
C ASP A 49 14.79 0.54 4.61
N GLU A 50 14.00 0.56 3.52
CA GLU A 50 14.30 1.37 2.33
C GLU A 50 14.41 2.87 2.65
N GLU A 51 13.43 3.46 3.34
CA GLU A 51 13.44 4.90 3.65
C GLU A 51 14.57 5.28 4.62
N ARG A 52 14.90 4.39 5.56
CA ARG A 52 16.02 4.59 6.51
C ARG A 52 17.38 4.37 5.84
N ALA A 53 17.48 3.44 4.91
CA ALA A 53 18.73 3.14 4.20
C ALA A 53 19.18 4.31 3.31
N VAL A 54 18.22 5.06 2.75
CA VAL A 54 18.52 6.22 1.90
C VAL A 54 18.44 7.56 2.64
N SER A 55 18.12 7.58 3.94
CA SER A 55 17.82 8.83 4.66
C SER A 55 19.01 9.80 4.71
N CYS A 56 20.24 9.28 4.73
CA CYS A 56 21.48 10.08 4.74
C CYS A 56 21.90 10.60 3.36
N LEU A 57 21.23 10.18 2.28
CA LEU A 57 21.56 10.60 0.93
C LEU A 57 20.96 11.98 0.62
N PRO A 58 21.65 12.82 -0.18
CA PRO A 58 21.06 14.00 -0.81
C PRO A 58 19.81 13.66 -1.64
N ASP A 59 18.87 14.59 -1.72
CA ASP A 59 17.58 14.38 -2.40
C ASP A 59 17.73 14.00 -3.88
N LYS A 60 18.75 14.52 -4.55
CA LYS A 60 19.08 14.12 -5.92
C LYS A 60 19.38 12.62 -6.05
N LEU A 61 20.18 12.06 -5.13
CA LEU A 61 20.50 10.63 -5.12
C LEU A 61 19.29 9.77 -4.73
N LYS A 62 18.47 10.25 -3.79
CA LYS A 62 17.20 9.58 -3.45
C LYS A 62 16.27 9.49 -4.67
N ALA A 63 16.14 10.58 -5.42
CA ALA A 63 15.33 10.63 -6.63
C ALA A 63 15.87 9.68 -7.71
N GLU A 64 17.18 9.68 -7.98
CA GLU A 64 17.81 8.77 -8.94
C GLU A 64 17.59 7.29 -8.57
N ILE A 65 17.76 6.94 -7.29
CA ILE A 65 17.49 5.58 -6.79
C ILE A 65 16.01 5.23 -6.96
N ALA A 66 15.09 6.11 -6.55
CA ALA A 66 13.65 5.87 -6.66
C ALA A 66 13.25 5.60 -8.11
N ILE A 67 13.70 6.44 -9.04
CA ILE A 67 13.49 6.27 -10.49
C ILE A 67 14.01 4.91 -10.93
N ASN A 68 15.26 4.58 -10.61
CA ASN A 68 15.86 3.31 -11.02
C ASN A 68 15.11 2.07 -10.48
N VAL A 69 14.56 2.15 -9.26
CA VAL A 69 13.85 1.03 -8.62
C VAL A 69 12.41 0.88 -9.15
N HIS A 70 11.70 1.99 -9.39
CA HIS A 70 10.25 1.94 -9.65
C HIS A 70 9.85 2.17 -11.11
N LEU A 71 10.72 2.75 -11.94
CA LEU A 71 10.38 3.10 -13.33
C LEU A 71 9.93 1.89 -14.14
N ASP A 72 10.63 0.76 -14.04
CA ASP A 72 10.26 -0.47 -14.77
C ASP A 72 8.93 -1.04 -14.31
N THR A 73 8.56 -0.84 -13.05
CA THR A 73 7.25 -1.24 -12.54
C THR A 73 6.16 -0.41 -13.19
N LEU A 74 6.34 0.91 -13.27
CA LEU A 74 5.38 1.80 -13.93
C LEU A 74 5.25 1.53 -15.43
N LYS A 75 6.36 1.26 -16.13
CA LYS A 75 6.34 0.90 -17.57
C LYS A 75 5.50 -0.34 -17.88
N ARG A 76 5.37 -1.27 -16.93
CA ARG A 76 4.56 -2.48 -17.09
C ARG A 76 3.07 -2.27 -16.82
N VAL A 77 2.68 -1.15 -16.20
CA VAL A 77 1.28 -0.86 -15.91
C VAL A 77 0.62 -0.35 -17.19
N GLU A 78 -0.45 -1.03 -17.61
CA GLU A 78 -1.11 -0.80 -18.91
C GLU A 78 -1.51 0.66 -19.14
N ILE A 79 -2.05 1.34 -18.13
CA ILE A 79 -2.47 2.75 -18.24
C ILE A 79 -1.33 3.74 -18.54
N PHE A 80 -0.07 3.35 -18.30
CA PHE A 80 1.08 4.21 -18.52
C PHE A 80 1.93 3.83 -19.76
N GLN A 81 1.55 2.80 -20.53
CA GLN A 81 2.39 2.32 -21.65
C GLN A 81 2.63 3.35 -22.76
N ASN A 82 1.72 4.32 -22.93
CA ASN A 82 1.83 5.38 -23.95
C ASN A 82 2.24 6.74 -23.37
N THR A 83 2.87 6.75 -22.19
CA THR A 83 3.33 7.99 -21.54
C THR A 83 4.82 8.21 -21.77
N GLU A 84 5.22 9.48 -21.80
CA GLU A 84 6.63 9.85 -21.92
C GLU A 84 7.44 9.46 -20.68
N ALA A 85 8.73 9.16 -20.87
CA ALA A 85 9.60 8.75 -19.77
C ALA A 85 9.72 9.83 -18.68
N GLY A 86 9.67 11.12 -19.04
CA GLY A 86 9.69 12.23 -18.08
C GLY A 86 8.50 12.21 -17.13
N PHE A 87 7.30 11.98 -17.66
CA PHE A 87 6.08 11.81 -16.87
C PHE A 87 6.19 10.63 -15.89
N LEU A 88 6.73 9.50 -16.35
CA LEU A 88 6.94 8.34 -15.49
C LEU A 88 7.93 8.63 -14.35
N CYS A 89 9.02 9.35 -14.62
CA CYS A 89 9.97 9.77 -13.59
C CYS A 89 9.29 10.66 -12.54
N GLU A 90 8.51 11.65 -12.97
CA GLU A 90 7.73 12.51 -12.05
C GLU A 90 6.72 11.71 -11.23
N LEU A 91 6.08 10.70 -11.84
CA LEU A 91 5.14 9.82 -11.14
C LEU A 91 5.86 9.00 -10.07
N VAL A 92 7.05 8.44 -10.36
CA VAL A 92 7.87 7.71 -9.38
C VAL A 92 8.14 8.55 -8.14
N LEU A 93 8.52 9.81 -8.31
CA LEU A 93 8.84 10.71 -7.18
C LEU A 93 7.62 11.03 -6.31
N LYS A 94 6.40 10.82 -6.82
CA LYS A 94 5.14 11.05 -6.09
C LYS A 94 4.52 9.76 -5.53
N LEU A 95 5.06 8.59 -5.87
CA LEU A 95 4.58 7.31 -5.34
C LEU A 95 4.78 7.25 -3.83
N ARG A 96 3.76 6.75 -3.13
CA ARG A 96 3.84 6.46 -1.70
C ARG A 96 3.62 4.97 -1.49
N PRO A 97 4.58 4.23 -0.94
CA PRO A 97 4.37 2.83 -0.63
C PRO A 97 3.34 2.70 0.50
N VAL A 98 2.34 1.85 0.28
CA VAL A 98 1.30 1.52 1.27
C VAL A 98 1.23 0.01 1.41
N LEU A 99 1.14 -0.46 2.66
CA LEU A 99 0.99 -1.88 2.98
C LEU A 99 -0.44 -2.14 3.45
N PHE A 100 -1.02 -3.26 3.00
CA PHE A 100 -2.34 -3.73 3.46
C PHE A 100 -2.20 -5.17 3.97
N SER A 101 -2.87 -5.51 5.07
CA SER A 101 -2.83 -6.89 5.57
C SER A 101 -3.77 -7.79 4.76
N PRO A 102 -3.48 -9.10 4.69
CA PRO A 102 -4.41 -10.07 4.10
C PRO A 102 -5.81 -9.94 4.71
N GLY A 103 -6.81 -9.76 3.84
CA GLY A 103 -8.22 -9.59 4.22
C GLY A 103 -8.66 -8.14 4.50
N ASP A 104 -7.76 -7.16 4.39
CA ASP A 104 -8.17 -5.75 4.42
C ASP A 104 -8.91 -5.36 3.13
N PHE A 105 -9.98 -4.59 3.29
CA PHE A 105 -10.64 -3.90 2.19
C PHE A 105 -9.92 -2.59 1.94
N ILE A 106 -9.39 -2.39 0.73
CA ILE A 106 -8.68 -1.17 0.35
C ILE A 106 -9.66 -0.05 -0.01
N CYS A 107 -10.70 -0.38 -0.76
CA CYS A 107 -11.77 0.53 -1.16
C CYS A 107 -13.10 -0.22 -1.19
N ARG A 108 -14.21 0.49 -0.92
CA ARG A 108 -15.56 -0.04 -1.06
C ARG A 108 -16.37 0.75 -2.07
N LYS A 109 -17.32 0.09 -2.71
CA LYS A 109 -18.30 0.72 -3.59
C LYS A 109 -19.05 1.83 -2.83
N GLY A 110 -19.11 3.01 -3.43
CA GLY A 110 -19.75 4.19 -2.84
C GLY A 110 -18.84 5.03 -1.94
N GLU A 111 -17.62 4.59 -1.64
CA GLU A 111 -16.62 5.45 -0.99
C GLU A 111 -16.04 6.45 -2.01
N VAL A 112 -15.80 7.69 -1.58
CA VAL A 112 -15.15 8.70 -2.42
C VAL A 112 -13.69 8.32 -2.62
N GLY A 113 -13.34 7.87 -3.83
CA GLY A 113 -11.95 7.57 -4.19
C GLY A 113 -11.13 8.84 -4.35
N LYS A 114 -10.01 8.92 -3.63
CA LYS A 114 -9.07 10.06 -3.71
C LYS A 114 -7.69 9.66 -4.26
N GLU A 115 -7.46 8.36 -4.38
CA GLU A 115 -6.15 7.78 -4.67
C GLU A 115 -6.31 6.67 -5.71
N MET A 116 -5.26 6.50 -6.51
CA MET A 116 -5.07 5.39 -7.42
C MET A 116 -4.00 4.50 -6.83
N TYR A 117 -4.18 3.19 -6.97
CA TYR A 117 -3.24 2.21 -6.44
C TYR A 117 -2.65 1.38 -7.57
N ILE A 118 -1.36 1.06 -7.42
CA ILE A 118 -0.63 0.16 -8.29
C ILE A 118 -0.19 -1.03 -7.46
N VAL A 119 -0.53 -2.24 -7.91
CA VAL A 119 -0.15 -3.46 -7.22
C VAL A 119 1.32 -3.74 -7.52
N ASN A 120 2.20 -3.42 -6.57
CA ASN A 120 3.63 -3.74 -6.69
C ASN A 120 3.90 -5.22 -6.34
N ARG A 121 3.33 -5.70 -5.23
CA ARG A 121 3.49 -7.08 -4.75
C ARG A 121 2.19 -7.58 -4.11
N GLY A 122 1.91 -8.86 -4.28
CA GLY A 122 0.74 -9.52 -3.72
C GLY A 122 -0.36 -9.72 -4.74
N ARG A 123 -1.56 -10.04 -4.23
CA ARG A 123 -2.75 -10.30 -5.03
C ARG A 123 -3.95 -9.68 -4.32
N LEU A 124 -4.79 -9.02 -5.10
CA LEU A 124 -6.06 -8.48 -4.63
C LEU A 124 -7.21 -9.25 -5.27
N GLN A 125 -8.34 -9.22 -4.60
CA GLN A 125 -9.60 -9.74 -5.11
C GLN A 125 -10.62 -8.60 -5.14
N VAL A 126 -11.24 -8.40 -6.30
CA VAL A 126 -12.43 -7.58 -6.42
C VAL A 126 -13.59 -8.48 -6.05
N VAL A 127 -14.35 -8.12 -5.01
CA VAL A 127 -15.48 -8.91 -4.53
C VAL A 127 -16.78 -8.17 -4.74
N ALA A 128 -17.87 -8.91 -4.96
CA ALA A 128 -19.22 -8.35 -5.04
C ALA A 128 -19.66 -7.76 -3.69
N ASP A 129 -20.79 -7.05 -3.68
CA ASP A 129 -21.36 -6.38 -2.50
C ASP A 129 -21.62 -7.35 -1.32
N ASN A 130 -21.73 -8.66 -1.59
CA ASN A 130 -21.86 -9.70 -0.56
C ASN A 130 -20.55 -10.04 0.17
N GLY A 131 -19.40 -9.46 -0.24
CA GLY A 131 -18.08 -9.66 0.33
C GLY A 131 -17.49 -11.07 0.13
N LYS A 132 -18.14 -11.95 -0.64
CA LYS A 132 -17.77 -13.37 -0.79
C LYS A 132 -17.50 -13.76 -2.23
N THR A 133 -18.29 -13.26 -3.17
CA THR A 133 -18.15 -13.62 -4.59
C THR A 133 -16.99 -12.85 -5.20
N VAL A 134 -15.94 -13.56 -5.63
CA VAL A 134 -14.79 -12.96 -6.31
C VAL A 134 -15.16 -12.69 -7.77
N MET A 135 -15.02 -11.44 -8.21
CA MET A 135 -15.33 -10.97 -9.56
C MET A 135 -14.08 -10.87 -10.43
N ALA A 136 -12.96 -10.45 -9.84
CA ALA A 136 -11.68 -10.34 -10.53
C ALA A 136 -10.51 -10.53 -9.55
N SER A 137 -9.33 -10.84 -10.08
CA SER A 137 -8.10 -10.88 -9.29
C SER A 137 -7.05 -9.97 -9.92
N LEU A 138 -6.54 -9.03 -9.14
CA LEU A 138 -5.46 -8.13 -9.53
C LEU A 138 -4.13 -8.69 -9.01
N LYS A 139 -3.09 -8.63 -9.84
CA LYS A 139 -1.75 -9.14 -9.53
C LYS A 139 -0.73 -8.01 -9.68
N ALA A 140 0.54 -8.28 -9.40
CA ALA A 140 1.61 -7.31 -9.63
C ALA A 140 1.55 -6.74 -11.07
N GLY A 141 1.62 -5.41 -11.19
CA GLY A 141 1.45 -4.65 -12.43
C GLY A 141 0.02 -4.20 -12.73
N SER A 142 -1.00 -4.75 -12.05
CA SER A 142 -2.36 -4.23 -12.12
C SER A 142 -2.50 -2.91 -11.36
N TYR A 143 -3.54 -2.13 -11.69
CA TYR A 143 -3.90 -0.89 -11.01
C TYR A 143 -5.42 -0.85 -10.75
N PHE A 144 -5.85 0.05 -9.86
CA PHE A 144 -7.27 0.31 -9.60
C PHE A 144 -7.46 1.69 -8.95
N GLY A 145 -8.70 2.16 -8.89
CA GLY A 145 -9.06 3.46 -8.29
C GLY A 145 -8.91 4.65 -9.24
N GLU A 146 -8.51 4.39 -10.49
CA GLU A 146 -8.30 5.38 -11.54
C GLU A 146 -9.57 6.15 -11.89
N ILE A 147 -10.74 5.50 -11.85
CA ILE A 147 -12.02 6.11 -12.25
C ILE A 147 -12.30 7.36 -11.42
N SER A 148 -12.02 7.31 -10.11
CA SER A 148 -12.29 8.45 -9.22
C SER A 148 -11.36 9.64 -9.52
N ILE A 149 -10.15 9.39 -10.02
CA ILE A 149 -9.17 10.43 -10.35
C ILE A 149 -9.38 10.97 -11.77
N LEU A 150 -9.64 10.10 -12.73
CA LEU A 150 -9.80 10.47 -14.14
C LEU A 150 -11.15 11.16 -14.39
N ASN A 151 -12.22 10.77 -13.69
CA ASN A 151 -13.51 11.46 -13.80
C ASN A 151 -13.54 12.83 -13.09
N MET A 152 -12.59 13.13 -12.19
CA MET A 152 -12.47 14.50 -11.65
C MET A 152 -12.04 15.52 -12.72
N GLY A 153 -11.47 15.07 -13.85
CA GLY A 153 -11.22 15.94 -15.01
C GLY A 153 -12.47 16.24 -15.85
N THR A 154 -13.50 15.39 -15.80
CA THR A 154 -14.77 15.55 -16.54
C THR A 154 -15.91 16.09 -15.69
N ALA A 155 -15.75 16.15 -14.37
CA ALA A 155 -16.72 16.74 -13.43
C ALA A 155 -16.90 18.27 -13.55
N GLY A 156 -16.29 18.91 -14.55
CA GLY A 156 -16.52 20.32 -14.92
C GLY A 156 -17.56 20.53 -16.04
N LYS A 157 -18.11 19.48 -16.64
CA LYS A 157 -19.19 19.59 -17.66
C LYS A 157 -20.18 18.43 -17.57
N ALA A 158 -20.99 18.42 -16.52
CA ALA A 158 -22.31 17.78 -16.51
C ALA A 158 -23.05 18.19 -15.22
N LEU A 159 -23.48 19.46 -15.18
CA LEU A 159 -24.71 19.89 -14.53
C LEU A 159 -25.46 20.74 -15.54
#